data_AF-A0A2H0KQC3-F1
#
_entry.id   AF-A0A2H0KQC3-F1
#
_cell.length_a   1.000
_cell.length_b   1.000
_cell.length_c   1.000
_cell.angle_alpha   90.00
_cell.angle_beta   90.00
_cell.angle_gamma   90.00
#
_symmetry.space_group_name_H-M   'P 1'
#
loop_
_entity.id
_entity.type
_entity.pdbx_description
1 polymer ?
#
loop_
_entity_poly.entity_id
_entity_poly.type
_entity_poly.pdbx_seq_one_letter_code
_entity_poly.pdbx_strand_id
1 'polypeptide(L)'
;MANFSLDVFSRKTIGWLLLFAGLVIIFLAIFSSYNIFTGAKEAPALFRIEPSAEVSSSLQQPAPGVMEQDLQEQAKNIIQGQIGEQLKEMMPAEFISKIFNLMSWVIFVSFLVFAGGRIAGIGAKLIAS
;
A
#
# COMPACT_ATOMS: atom_id res chain seq x y z
N MET A 1 -9.07 12.26 -51.64
CA MET A 1 -9.75 11.13 -50.97
C MET A 1 -8.81 10.11 -50.32
N ALA A 2 -7.48 10.12 -50.60
CA ALA A 2 -6.54 9.14 -50.03
C ALA A 2 -6.15 9.35 -48.54
N ASN A 3 -6.34 10.55 -47.98
CA ASN A 3 -5.95 10.83 -46.59
C ASN A 3 -6.89 10.20 -45.56
N PHE A 4 -8.16 9.99 -45.92
CA PHE A 4 -9.18 9.48 -44.99
C PHE A 4 -8.92 8.03 -44.56
N SER A 5 -8.41 7.18 -45.46
CA SER A 5 -8.13 5.78 -45.18
C SER A 5 -6.88 5.59 -44.29
N LEU A 6 -5.87 6.47 -44.39
CA LEU A 6 -4.68 6.45 -43.53
C LEU A 6 -5.01 6.84 -42.09
N ASP A 7 -5.93 7.80 -41.88
CA ASP A 7 -6.36 8.22 -40.55
C ASP A 7 -7.10 7.11 -39.80
N VAL A 8 -7.95 6.34 -40.50
CA VAL A 8 -8.69 5.21 -39.91
C VAL A 8 -7.74 4.09 -39.50
N PHE A 9 -6.76 3.76 -40.36
CA PHE A 9 -5.76 2.74 -40.05
C PHE A 9 -4.86 3.15 -38.87
N SER A 10 -4.44 4.41 -38.82
CA SER A 10 -3.65 4.96 -37.71
C SER A 10 -4.41 4.95 -36.38
N ARG A 11 -5.70 5.32 -36.39
CA ARG A 11 -6.57 5.26 -35.20
C ARG A 11 -6.76 3.84 -34.67
N LYS A 12 -6.96 2.85 -35.56
CA LYS A 12 -7.05 1.44 -35.13
C LYS A 12 -5.74 0.91 -34.56
N THR A 13 -4.61 1.34 -35.13
CA THR A 13 -3.28 0.95 -34.65
C THR A 13 -3.01 1.50 -33.25
N ILE A 14 -3.30 2.79 -33.02
CA ILE A 14 -3.15 3.41 -31.69
C ILE A 14 -4.14 2.78 -30.68
N GLY A 15 -5.35 2.42 -31.11
CA GLY A 15 -6.33 1.72 -30.27
C GLY A 15 -5.83 0.37 -29.77
N TRP A 16 -5.25 -0.45 -30.67
CA TRP A 16 -4.61 -1.72 -30.30
C TRP A 16 -3.41 -1.53 -29.38
N LEU A 17 -2.58 -0.52 -29.63
CA LEU A 17 -1.46 -0.18 -28.77
C LEU A 17 -1.92 0.13 -27.34
N LEU A 18 -2.95 0.98 -27.20
CA LEU A 18 -3.51 1.34 -25.88
C LEU A 18 -4.16 0.14 -25.19
N LEU A 19 -4.87 -0.71 -25.94
CA LEU A 19 -5.50 -1.93 -25.40
C LEU A 19 -4.44 -2.84 -24.79
N PHE A 20 -3.40 -3.18 -25.57
CA PHE A 20 -2.32 -4.04 -25.07
C PHE A 20 -1.54 -3.38 -23.94
N ALA A 21 -1.24 -2.09 -24.02
CA ALA A 21 -0.54 -1.38 -22.96
C ALA A 21 -1.28 -1.47 -21.63
N GLY A 22 -2.60 -1.21 -21.63
CA GLY A 22 -3.43 -1.35 -20.43
C GLY A 22 -3.47 -2.79 -19.89
N LEU A 23 -3.57 -3.79 -20.77
CA LEU A 23 -3.55 -5.20 -20.39
C LEU A 23 -2.21 -5.61 -19.75
N VAL A 24 -1.10 -5.16 -20.34
CA VAL A 24 0.25 -5.42 -19.83
C VAL A 24 0.44 -4.80 -18.45
N ILE A 25 -0.03 -3.56 -18.22
CA ILE A 25 0.01 -2.93 -16.89
C ILE A 25 -0.72 -3.79 -15.86
N ILE A 26 -1.93 -4.26 -16.16
CA ILE A 26 -2.72 -5.11 -15.26
C ILE A 26 -1.98 -6.42 -15.00
N PHE A 27 -1.46 -7.06 -16.04
CA PHE A 27 -0.76 -8.35 -15.91
C PHE A 27 0.51 -8.23 -15.07
N LEU A 28 1.30 -7.17 -15.28
CA LEU A 28 2.48 -6.87 -14.47
C LEU A 28 2.13 -6.58 -13.02
N ALA A 29 1.04 -5.84 -12.76
CA ALA A 29 0.58 -5.56 -11.41
C ALA A 29 0.17 -6.84 -10.67
N ILE A 30 -0.58 -7.73 -11.33
CA ILE A 30 -0.98 -9.03 -10.77
C ILE A 30 0.24 -9.92 -10.53
N PHE A 31 1.16 -10.00 -11.51
CA PHE A 31 2.38 -10.80 -11.38
C PHE A 31 3.27 -10.29 -10.23
N SER A 32 3.44 -8.97 -10.11
CA SER A 32 4.17 -8.38 -8.99
C SER A 32 3.50 -8.66 -7.66
N SER A 33 2.16 -8.57 -7.61
CA SER A 33 1.39 -8.88 -6.40
C SER A 33 1.56 -10.35 -6.00
N TYR A 34 1.49 -11.29 -6.94
CA TYR A 34 1.71 -12.71 -6.67
C TYR A 34 3.07 -13.00 -6.03
N ASN A 35 4.13 -12.33 -6.50
CA ASN A 35 5.47 -12.47 -5.91
C ASN A 35 5.55 -11.93 -4.47
N ILE A 36 4.76 -10.91 -4.14
CA ILE A 36 4.70 -10.35 -2.78
C ILE A 36 3.89 -11.24 -1.84
N PHE A 37 2.76 -11.78 -2.31
CA PHE A 37 1.93 -12.70 -1.54
C PHE A 37 2.61 -14.06 -1.28
N THR A 38 3.43 -14.54 -2.22
CA THR A 38 4.22 -15.78 -2.05
C THR A 38 5.47 -15.60 -1.22
N GLY A 39 5.76 -14.37 -0.74
CA GLY A 39 6.94 -14.07 0.06
C GLY A 39 8.26 -14.08 -0.73
N ALA A 40 8.22 -14.18 -2.05
CA ALA A 40 9.40 -14.12 -2.90
C ALA A 40 10.02 -12.71 -2.93
N LYS A 41 9.22 -11.67 -2.68
CA LYS A 41 9.65 -10.27 -2.48
C LYS A 41 8.85 -9.62 -1.35
N GLU A 42 9.50 -8.79 -0.54
CA GLU A 42 8.77 -8.03 0.48
C GLU A 42 8.01 -6.86 -0.16
N ALA A 43 6.85 -6.51 0.41
CA ALA A 43 6.13 -5.31 0.04
C ALA A 43 7.03 -4.08 0.27
N PRO A 44 6.96 -3.03 -0.57
CA PRO A 44 7.75 -1.81 -0.37
C PRO A 44 7.62 -1.28 1.05
N ALA A 45 8.75 -1.17 1.76
CA ALA A 45 8.78 -0.78 3.16
C ALA A 45 8.63 0.74 3.33
N LEU A 46 7.39 1.21 3.32
CA LEU A 46 7.01 2.61 3.54
C LEU A 46 6.94 2.97 5.03
N PHE A 47 6.62 1.99 5.87
CA PHE A 47 6.57 2.09 7.32
C PHE A 47 7.65 1.19 7.91
N ARG A 48 8.52 1.79 8.73
CA ARG A 48 9.56 1.11 9.51
C ARG A 48 9.49 1.64 10.92
N ILE A 49 9.37 0.75 11.90
CA ILE A 49 9.53 1.09 13.31
C ILE A 49 10.99 0.77 13.62
N GLU A 50 11.86 1.78 13.53
CA GLU A 50 13.22 1.65 14.05
C GLU A 50 13.16 1.62 15.58
N PRO A 51 13.83 0.68 16.26
CA PRO A 51 14.01 0.76 17.69
C PRO A 51 14.90 1.98 17.97
N SER A 52 14.24 3.10 18.32
CA SER A 52 14.79 4.38 18.76
C SER A 52 16.29 4.36 19.09
N ALA A 53 17.12 4.68 18.10
CA ALA A 53 18.37 5.39 18.34
C ALA A 53 18.05 6.89 18.19
N GLU A 54 17.88 7.54 19.35
CA GLU A 54 18.00 8.99 19.58
C GLU A 54 17.35 9.93 18.55
N VAL A 55 16.07 10.28 18.78
CA VAL A 55 15.55 11.59 18.33
C VAL A 55 15.35 12.46 19.57
N SER A 56 16.11 13.55 19.59
CA SER A 56 16.24 14.53 20.66
C SER A 56 14.92 15.18 21.09
N SER A 57 14.74 15.23 22.40
CA SER A 57 14.15 16.29 23.23
C SER A 57 13.35 17.41 22.54
N SER A 58 12.02 17.34 22.67
CA SER A 58 11.13 18.42 23.14
C SER A 58 9.75 17.78 23.23
N LEU A 59 9.22 17.47 24.43
CA LEU A 59 8.52 18.40 25.31
C LEU A 59 8.53 17.86 26.76
N GLN A 60 9.30 18.48 27.66
CA GLN A 60 8.97 18.58 29.09
C GLN A 60 7.86 19.66 29.21
N GLN A 61 6.78 19.56 30.01
CA GLN A 61 6.69 19.54 31.48
C GLN A 61 5.16 19.66 31.85
N PRO A 62 4.72 19.70 33.12
CA PRO A 62 4.44 18.63 34.11
C PRO A 62 2.93 18.52 34.53
N ALA A 63 2.62 17.60 35.45
CA ALA A 63 1.30 17.28 36.03
C ALA A 63 0.70 18.36 36.98
N PRO A 64 -0.61 18.26 37.32
CA PRO A 64 -0.97 17.87 38.69
C PRO A 64 -2.23 16.98 38.82
N GLY A 65 -2.24 16.02 39.76
CA GLY A 65 -3.44 15.25 40.11
C GLY A 65 -3.23 14.02 41.00
N VAL A 66 -2.73 14.22 42.22
CA VAL A 66 -2.48 13.15 43.21
C VAL A 66 -3.81 12.70 43.83
N MET A 67 -4.49 11.73 43.19
CA MET A 67 -5.44 10.77 43.80
C MET A 67 -5.98 9.74 42.79
N GLU A 68 -5.73 9.91 41.48
CA GLU A 68 -6.02 8.90 40.44
C GLU A 68 -4.80 8.02 40.10
N GLN A 69 -3.64 8.37 40.65
CA GLN A 69 -2.34 7.80 40.30
C GLN A 69 -2.23 6.30 40.67
N ASP A 70 -2.82 5.85 41.78
CA ASP A 70 -2.77 4.44 42.19
C ASP A 70 -3.60 3.50 41.29
N LEU A 71 -4.77 3.96 40.82
CA LEU A 71 -5.59 3.18 39.88
C LEU A 71 -4.97 3.17 38.48
N GLN A 72 -4.38 4.28 38.07
CA GLN A 72 -3.75 4.41 36.76
C GLN A 72 -2.41 3.66 36.71
N GLU A 73 -1.64 3.64 37.80
CA GLU A 73 -0.42 2.84 37.96
C GLU A 73 -0.74 1.35 38.06
N GLN A 74 -1.81 0.93 38.76
CA GLN A 74 -2.25 -0.47 38.74
C GLN A 74 -2.74 -0.89 37.36
N ALA A 75 -3.56 -0.07 36.69
CA ALA A 75 -4.01 -0.35 35.33
C ALA A 75 -2.81 -0.44 34.37
N LYS A 76 -1.83 0.47 34.48
CA LYS A 76 -0.60 0.44 33.69
C LYS A 76 0.26 -0.79 33.98
N ASN A 77 0.39 -1.19 35.24
CA ASN A 77 1.15 -2.40 35.62
C ASN A 77 0.48 -3.69 35.14
N ILE A 78 -0.85 -3.80 35.18
CA ILE A 78 -1.59 -4.96 34.65
C ILE A 78 -1.49 -5.00 33.13
N ILE A 79 -1.68 -3.85 32.45
CA ILE A 79 -1.59 -3.74 30.99
C ILE A 79 -0.17 -3.99 30.51
N GLN A 80 0.86 -3.47 31.18
CA GLN A 80 2.26 -3.68 30.77
C GLN A 80 2.78 -5.06 31.15
N GLY A 81 2.47 -5.55 32.34
CA GLY A 81 3.10 -6.76 32.91
C GLY A 81 2.44 -8.08 32.52
N GLN A 82 1.19 -8.10 32.05
CA GLN A 82 0.53 -9.34 31.64
C GLN A 82 0.03 -9.29 30.21
N ILE A 83 -0.61 -8.18 29.82
CA ILE A 83 -1.21 -8.05 28.48
C ILE A 83 -0.15 -7.62 27.47
N GLY A 84 0.73 -6.69 27.84
CA GLY A 84 1.73 -6.09 26.96
C GLY A 84 2.78 -7.08 26.49
N GLU A 85 3.28 -7.94 27.37
CA GLU A 85 4.24 -8.99 27.00
C GLU A 85 3.60 -10.07 26.12
N GLN A 86 2.38 -10.53 26.44
CA GLN A 86 1.66 -11.50 25.60
C GLN A 86 1.29 -10.89 24.23
N LEU A 87 0.84 -9.63 24.17
CA LEU A 87 0.58 -8.95 22.90
C LEU A 87 1.86 -8.75 22.09
N LYS A 88 2.99 -8.47 22.76
CA LYS A 88 4.28 -8.28 22.09
C LYS A 88 4.84 -9.60 21.54
N GLU A 89 4.59 -10.72 22.22
CA GLU A 89 4.88 -12.06 21.69
C GLU A 89 3.96 -12.45 20.53
N MET A 90 2.67 -12.11 20.61
CA MET A 90 1.69 -12.44 19.55
C MET A 90 1.75 -11.49 18.34
N MET A 91 2.12 -10.23 18.55
CA MET A 91 2.24 -9.18 17.53
C MET A 91 3.52 -8.37 17.76
N PRO A 92 4.67 -8.87 17.25
CA PRO A 92 5.90 -8.09 17.25
C PRO A 92 5.70 -6.78 16.49
N ALA A 93 6.36 -5.71 16.91
CA ALA A 93 6.19 -4.38 16.31
C ALA A 93 6.48 -4.35 14.80
N GLU A 94 7.38 -5.23 14.32
CA GLU A 94 7.65 -5.37 12.88
C GLU A 94 6.42 -5.86 12.09
N PHE A 95 5.53 -6.64 12.70
CA PHE A 95 4.31 -7.13 12.08
C PHE A 95 3.35 -5.99 11.70
N ILE A 96 3.26 -4.96 12.56
CA ILE A 96 2.43 -3.77 12.32
C ILE A 96 2.94 -3.04 11.07
N SER A 97 4.24 -2.81 10.99
CA SER A 97 4.87 -2.18 9.82
C SER A 97 4.65 -3.01 8.56
N LYS A 98 4.77 -4.34 8.65
CA LYS A 98 4.56 -5.26 7.52
C LYS A 98 3.12 -5.25 7.01
N ILE A 99 2.12 -5.23 7.90
CA ILE A 99 0.69 -5.09 7.50
C ILE A 99 0.47 -3.76 6.80
N PHE A 100 0.97 -2.66 7.36
CA PHE A 100 0.78 -1.32 6.77
C PHE A 100 1.42 -1.21 5.38
N ASN A 101 2.62 -1.78 5.22
CA ASN A 101 3.30 -1.87 3.92
C ASN A 101 2.50 -2.69 2.91
N LEU A 102 1.94 -3.83 3.34
CA LEU A 102 1.09 -4.66 2.47
C LEU A 102 -0.20 -3.94 2.08
N MET A 103 -0.84 -3.23 3.01
CA MET A 103 -2.05 -2.44 2.73
C MET A 103 -1.76 -1.33 1.71
N SER A 104 -0.64 -0.63 1.87
CA SER A 104 -0.21 0.37 0.89
C SER A 104 0.01 -0.23 -0.50
N TRP A 105 0.64 -1.42 -0.55
CA TRP A 105 0.81 -2.16 -1.80
C TRP A 105 -0.54 -2.54 -2.44
N VAL A 106 -1.51 -3.02 -1.66
CA VAL A 106 -2.86 -3.36 -2.16
C VAL A 106 -3.55 -2.13 -2.76
N ILE A 107 -3.47 -0.99 -2.09
CA ILE A 107 -4.03 0.28 -2.59
C ILE A 107 -3.36 0.66 -3.92
N PHE A 108 -2.04 0.56 -3.99
CA PHE A 108 -1.27 0.87 -5.20
C PHE A 108 -1.62 -0.05 -6.37
N VAL A 109 -1.69 -1.36 -6.15
CA VAL A 109 -2.10 -2.33 -7.17
C VAL A 109 -3.55 -2.08 -7.61
N SER A 110 -4.45 -1.76 -6.69
CA SER A 110 -5.84 -1.43 -7.02
C SER A 110 -5.90 -0.22 -7.96
N PHE A 111 -5.10 0.81 -7.69
CA PHE A 111 -4.97 1.97 -8.58
C PHE A 111 -4.41 1.60 -9.96
N LEU A 112 -3.36 0.77 -10.02
CA LEU A 112 -2.78 0.29 -11.27
C LEU A 112 -3.77 -0.49 -12.13
N VAL A 113 -4.55 -1.39 -11.51
CA VAL A 113 -5.57 -2.17 -12.22
C VAL A 113 -6.67 -1.25 -12.75
N PHE A 114 -7.11 -0.27 -11.95
CA PHE A 114 -8.10 0.71 -12.38
C PHE A 114 -7.58 1.58 -13.54
N ALA A 115 -6.36 2.11 -13.44
CA ALA A 115 -5.74 2.91 -14.48
C ALA A 115 -5.51 2.11 -15.76
N GLY A 116 -4.95 0.91 -15.66
CA GLY A 116 -4.75 -0.01 -16.78
C GLY A 116 -6.06 -0.37 -17.48
N GLY A 117 -7.14 -0.61 -16.70
CA GLY A 117 -8.48 -0.86 -17.25
C GLY A 117 -9.05 0.35 -18.00
N ARG A 118 -8.84 1.57 -17.49
CA ARG A 118 -9.23 2.81 -18.19
C ARG A 118 -8.48 2.98 -19.51
N ILE A 119 -7.17 2.75 -19.51
CA ILE A 119 -6.33 2.83 -20.71
C ILE A 119 -6.78 1.80 -21.76
N ALA A 120 -6.98 0.54 -21.33
CA ALA A 120 -7.45 -0.51 -22.21
C ALA A 120 -8.85 -0.22 -22.77
N GLY A 121 -9.74 0.35 -21.96
CA GLY A 121 -11.08 0.76 -22.38
C GLY A 121 -11.07 1.89 -23.40
N ILE A 122 -10.16 2.87 -23.30
CA ILE A 122 -9.97 3.90 -24.33
C ILE A 122 -9.49 3.24 -25.63
N GLY A 123 -8.50 2.33 -25.55
CA GLY A 123 -8.02 1.58 -26.71
C GLY A 123 -9.13 0.81 -27.42
N ALA A 124 -9.95 0.06 -26.67
CA ALA A 124 -11.08 -0.70 -27.20
C ALA A 124 -12.12 0.20 -27.89
N LYS A 125 -12.46 1.35 -27.29
CA LYS A 125 -13.38 2.32 -27.90
C LYS A 125 -12.86 2.87 -29.22
N LEU A 126 -11.55 3.11 -29.31
CA LEU A 126 -10.91 3.66 -30.50
C LEU A 126 -10.86 2.65 -31.66
N ILE A 127 -10.79 1.35 -31.36
CA ILE A 127 -10.85 0.27 -32.36
C ILE A 127 -12.27 0.13 -32.93
N ALA A 128 -13.28 0.30 -32.05
CA ALA A 128 -14.69 0.13 -32.37
C ALA A 128 -15.34 1.37 -33.03
N SER A 129 -14.66 2.51 -33.01
CA SER A 129 -15.06 3.76 -33.69
C SER A 129 -14.60 3.78 -35.15
#